data_AF-A0AAQ4RXI9-F1
#
_entry.id   AF-A0AAQ4RXI9-F1
#
_cell.length_a   1.000
_cell.length_b   1.000
_cell.length_c   1.000
_cell.angle_alpha   90.00
_cell.angle_beta   90.00
_cell.angle_gamma   90.00
#
_symmetry.space_group_name_H-M   'P 1'
#
loop_
_entity.id
_entity.type
_entity.pdbx_description
1 polymer ?
#
loop_
_entity_poly.entity_id
_entity_poly.type
_entity_poly.pdbx_seq_one_letter_code
_entity_poly.pdbx_strand_id
1 'polypeptide(L)'
;MDGLTAKVFRTYNASITLQQQLKELACPDDSLPAKVLSYNRANRAVAILCNHQRAPPKTFEKSMQNLQTKIDEKQNQLSAARKQLKSAKAAHKTSHDDKSRKAWKVKRKAVQRIEEQLMKLQVQATDREENKQIALGTSKLNYLDPRISVAWYEPAAHLHLLFDHRCYGYCSIGRPSLGGTGAAPLP
;
A
#
# COMPACT_ATOMS: atom_id res chain seq x y z
N MET A 1 4.91 37.68 -7.06
CA MET A 1 5.66 36.50 -6.58
C MET A 1 6.73 36.21 -7.61
N ASP A 2 7.98 36.48 -7.29
CA ASP A 2 9.10 36.22 -8.20
C ASP A 2 9.25 34.71 -8.43
N GLY A 3 9.58 34.32 -9.66
CA GLY A 3 9.76 32.91 -10.04
C GLY A 3 8.46 32.11 -10.26
N LEU A 4 7.28 32.74 -10.21
CA LEU A 4 6.02 32.08 -10.49
C LEU A 4 5.88 31.80 -12.00
N THR A 5 5.67 30.53 -12.35
CA THR A 5 5.44 30.10 -13.74
C THR A 5 4.23 29.17 -13.81
N ALA A 6 3.67 28.97 -15.01
CA ALA A 6 2.56 28.02 -15.22
C ALA A 6 2.86 26.60 -14.72
N LYS A 7 4.14 26.19 -14.74
CA LYS A 7 4.59 24.90 -14.19
C LYS A 7 4.41 24.83 -12.68
N VAL A 8 4.67 25.92 -11.95
CA VAL A 8 4.50 26.00 -10.50
C VAL A 8 3.06 25.73 -10.10
N PHE A 9 2.08 26.27 -10.84
CA PHE A 9 0.66 26.00 -10.59
C PHE A 9 0.28 24.53 -10.77
N ARG A 10 0.81 23.86 -11.80
CA ARG A 10 0.54 22.42 -12.01
C ARG A 10 1.07 21.57 -10.85
N THR A 11 2.28 21.86 -10.37
CA THR A 11 2.89 21.16 -9.23
C THR A 11 2.15 21.46 -7.93
N TYR A 12 1.77 22.72 -7.69
CA TYR A 12 0.99 23.11 -6.52
C TYR A 12 -0.36 22.39 -6.48
N ASN A 13 -1.12 22.45 -7.58
CA ASN A 13 -2.43 21.80 -7.68
C ASN A 13 -2.33 20.27 -7.51
N ALA A 14 -1.33 19.64 -8.10
CA ALA A 14 -1.10 18.21 -7.93
C ALA A 14 -0.80 17.83 -6.47
N SER A 15 0.09 18.59 -5.81
CA SER A 15 0.50 18.31 -4.42
C SER A 15 -0.62 18.59 -3.41
N ILE A 16 -1.38 19.68 -3.57
CA ILE A 16 -2.50 19.99 -2.67
C ILE A 16 -3.63 18.97 -2.83
N THR A 17 -3.94 18.56 -4.06
CA THR A 17 -4.93 17.49 -4.31
C THR A 17 -4.51 16.18 -3.67
N LEU A 18 -3.23 15.79 -3.76
CA LEU A 18 -2.74 14.59 -3.08
C LEU A 18 -2.98 14.68 -1.57
N GLN A 19 -2.57 15.80 -0.95
CA GLN A 19 -2.70 15.99 0.48
C GLN A 19 -4.17 15.92 0.93
N GLN A 20 -5.07 16.55 0.20
CA GLN A 20 -6.49 16.53 0.51
C GLN A 20 -7.09 15.12 0.35
N GLN A 21 -6.80 14.43 -0.75
CA GLN A 21 -7.28 13.08 -0.99
C GLN A 21 -6.73 12.08 0.04
N LEU A 22 -5.48 12.23 0.46
CA LEU A 22 -4.91 11.40 1.53
C LEU A 22 -5.57 11.64 2.88
N LYS A 23 -6.05 12.86 3.17
CA LYS A 23 -6.82 13.15 4.39
C LYS A 23 -8.23 12.55 4.34
N GLU A 24 -8.86 12.56 3.17
CA GLU A 24 -10.22 12.05 2.98
C GLU A 24 -10.29 10.52 2.91
N LEU A 25 -9.31 9.86 2.28
CA LEU A 25 -9.33 8.42 1.99
C LEU A 25 -8.57 7.56 3.01
N ALA A 26 -7.81 8.15 3.92
CA ALA A 26 -7.01 7.38 4.87
C ALA A 26 -7.75 7.11 6.18
N CYS A 27 -7.85 5.84 6.55
CA CYS A 27 -8.22 5.43 7.90
C CYS A 27 -6.94 5.04 8.69
N PRO A 28 -6.71 5.57 9.90
CA PRO A 28 -5.53 5.23 10.71
C PRO A 28 -5.40 3.73 11.01
N ASP A 29 -6.53 3.04 11.14
CA ASP A 29 -6.60 1.62 11.53
C ASP A 29 -6.53 0.65 10.34
N ASP A 30 -6.38 1.16 9.12
CA ASP A 30 -6.29 0.31 7.93
C ASP A 30 -5.03 -0.57 7.93
N SER A 31 -5.19 -1.77 7.38
CA SER A 31 -4.06 -2.65 7.11
C SER A 31 -3.10 -2.02 6.08
N LEU A 32 -1.82 -2.39 6.12
CA LEU A 32 -0.83 -1.86 5.17
C LEU A 32 -1.27 -1.99 3.69
N PRO A 33 -1.84 -3.12 3.22
CA PRO A 33 -2.37 -3.21 1.86
C PRO A 33 -3.49 -2.20 1.57
N ALA A 34 -4.41 -1.98 2.51
CA ALA A 34 -5.49 -1.01 2.34
C ALA A 34 -4.97 0.42 2.27
N LYS A 35 -3.99 0.77 3.12
CA LYS A 35 -3.29 2.07 3.06
C LYS A 35 -2.64 2.29 1.69
N VAL A 36 -1.93 1.30 1.15
CA VAL A 36 -1.34 1.41 -0.20
C VAL A 36 -2.41 1.69 -1.26
N LEU A 37 -3.58 1.03 -1.16
CA LEU A 37 -4.68 1.29 -2.09
C LEU A 37 -5.21 2.72 -1.99
N SER A 38 -5.44 3.24 -0.77
CA SER A 38 -5.88 4.62 -0.57
C SER A 38 -4.88 5.63 -1.12
N TYR A 39 -3.57 5.37 -0.95
CA TYR A 39 -2.53 6.20 -1.56
C TYR A 39 -2.57 6.18 -3.09
N ASN A 40 -2.74 4.99 -3.69
CA ASN A 40 -2.81 4.87 -5.14
C ASN A 40 -4.06 5.55 -5.71
N ARG A 41 -5.20 5.49 -5.00
CA ARG A 41 -6.42 6.23 -5.35
C ARG A 41 -6.21 7.75 -5.29
N ALA A 42 -5.56 8.25 -4.25
CA ALA A 42 -5.20 9.67 -4.14
C ALA A 42 -4.28 10.09 -5.30
N ASN A 43 -3.25 9.29 -5.61
CA ASN A 43 -2.37 9.57 -6.75
C ASN A 43 -3.10 9.46 -8.11
N ARG A 44 -4.08 8.56 -8.24
CA ARG A 44 -4.93 8.44 -9.43
C ARG A 44 -5.73 9.72 -9.66
N ALA A 45 -6.30 10.32 -8.62
CA ALA A 45 -7.00 11.61 -8.73
C ALA A 45 -6.06 12.71 -9.26
N VAL A 46 -4.82 12.75 -8.77
CA VAL A 46 -3.79 13.69 -9.27
C VAL A 46 -3.41 13.40 -10.72
N ALA A 47 -3.25 12.14 -11.09
CA ALA A 47 -2.92 11.74 -12.45
C ALA A 47 -4.04 12.12 -13.44
N ILE A 48 -5.31 12.00 -13.02
CA ILE A 48 -6.47 12.47 -13.79
C ILE A 48 -6.43 13.99 -13.95
N LEU A 49 -6.21 14.74 -12.86
CA LEU A 49 -6.05 16.19 -12.89
C LEU A 49 -4.95 16.64 -13.88
N CYS A 50 -3.84 15.91 -13.91
CA CYS A 50 -2.70 16.19 -14.79
C CYS A 50 -2.86 15.62 -16.22
N ASN A 51 -3.98 14.98 -16.53
CA ASN A 51 -4.26 14.29 -17.79
C ASN A 51 -3.20 13.23 -18.18
N HIS A 52 -2.69 12.48 -17.19
CA HIS A 52 -1.73 11.40 -17.41
C HIS A 52 -2.44 10.10 -17.82
N GLN A 53 -3.01 10.08 -19.02
CA GLN A 53 -3.68 8.92 -19.57
C GLN A 53 -2.68 7.95 -20.23
N ARG A 54 -3.07 6.68 -20.31
CA ARG A 54 -2.39 5.65 -21.10
C ARG A 54 -3.41 4.75 -21.79
N ALA A 55 -3.01 4.17 -22.92
CA ALA A 55 -3.79 3.11 -23.55
C ALA A 55 -3.82 1.86 -22.66
N PRO A 56 -4.96 1.13 -22.57
CA PRO A 56 -5.01 -0.17 -21.92
C PRO A 56 -3.98 -1.14 -22.53
N PRO A 57 -3.21 -1.87 -21.71
CA PRO A 57 -2.31 -2.90 -22.23
C PRO A 57 -3.08 -4.01 -22.97
N LYS A 58 -2.56 -4.48 -24.11
CA LYS A 58 -3.18 -5.56 -24.90
C LYS A 58 -3.33 -6.88 -24.12
N THR A 59 -2.47 -7.11 -23.13
CA THR A 59 -2.47 -8.31 -22.28
C THR A 59 -3.23 -8.14 -20.97
N PHE A 60 -3.93 -7.02 -20.78
CA PHE A 60 -4.58 -6.68 -19.52
C PHE A 60 -5.63 -7.71 -19.09
N GLU A 61 -6.53 -8.10 -20.00
CA GLU A 61 -7.61 -9.05 -19.71
C GLU A 61 -7.07 -10.41 -19.27
N LYS A 62 -6.09 -10.95 -20.00
CA LYS A 62 -5.42 -12.20 -19.63
C LYS A 62 -4.74 -12.10 -18.26
N SER A 63 -4.13 -10.96 -17.95
CA SER A 63 -3.51 -10.73 -16.64
C SER A 63 -4.54 -10.68 -15.51
N MET A 64 -5.69 -10.04 -15.75
CA MET A 64 -6.78 -9.95 -14.78
C MET A 64 -7.46 -11.29 -14.56
N GLN A 65 -7.70 -12.08 -15.61
CA GLN A 65 -8.21 -13.45 -15.50
C GLN A 65 -7.30 -14.32 -14.63
N ASN A 66 -5.99 -14.30 -14.89
CA ASN A 66 -5.02 -15.06 -14.09
C ASN A 66 -5.01 -14.63 -12.62
N LEU A 67 -5.22 -13.34 -12.34
CA LEU A 67 -5.29 -12.82 -10.97
C LEU A 67 -6.59 -13.25 -10.29
N GLN A 68 -7.72 -13.23 -11.02
CA GLN A 68 -9.00 -13.69 -10.52
C GLN A 68 -8.97 -15.18 -10.16
N THR A 69 -8.40 -16.04 -11.02
CA THR A 69 -8.24 -17.46 -10.70
C THR A 69 -7.48 -17.69 -9.39
N LYS A 70 -6.41 -16.91 -9.15
CA LYS A 70 -5.66 -16.98 -7.88
C LYS A 70 -6.48 -16.54 -6.67
N ILE A 71 -7.33 -15.52 -6.85
CA ILE A 71 -8.25 -15.06 -5.80
C ILE A 71 -9.25 -16.18 -5.48
N ASP A 72 -9.85 -16.79 -6.50
CA ASP A 72 -10.85 -17.85 -6.33
C ASP A 72 -10.25 -19.09 -5.64
N GLU A 73 -9.04 -19.51 -6.06
CA GLU A 73 -8.29 -20.57 -5.39
C GLU A 73 -8.04 -20.26 -3.90
N LYS A 74 -7.65 -19.02 -3.58
CA LYS A 74 -7.45 -18.59 -2.20
C LYS A 74 -8.74 -18.51 -1.40
N GLN A 75 -9.85 -18.10 -1.99
CA GLN A 75 -11.16 -18.14 -1.37
C GLN A 75 -11.58 -19.58 -1.04
N ASN A 76 -11.35 -20.50 -1.96
CA ASN A 76 -11.62 -21.93 -1.73
C ASN A 76 -10.77 -22.47 -0.57
N GLN A 77 -9.47 -22.17 -0.53
CA GLN A 77 -8.59 -22.54 0.58
C GLN A 77 -9.06 -21.94 1.92
N LEU A 78 -9.49 -20.68 1.91
CA LEU A 78 -10.01 -20.00 3.10
C LEU A 78 -11.29 -20.68 3.61
N SER A 79 -12.20 -21.04 2.70
CA SER A 79 -13.46 -21.71 3.07
C SER A 79 -13.20 -23.05 3.76
N ALA A 80 -12.26 -23.85 3.23
CA ALA A 80 -11.86 -25.14 3.82
C ALA A 80 -11.18 -24.94 5.19
N ALA A 81 -10.28 -23.96 5.29
CA ALA A 81 -9.60 -23.63 6.55
C ALA A 81 -10.58 -23.14 7.63
N ARG A 82 -11.58 -22.33 7.26
CA ARG A 82 -12.64 -21.88 8.18
C ARG A 82 -13.51 -23.03 8.67
N LYS A 83 -13.85 -24.01 7.82
CA LYS A 83 -14.56 -25.24 8.22
C LYS A 83 -13.73 -26.02 9.27
N GLN A 84 -12.44 -26.22 9.02
CA GLN A 84 -11.54 -26.88 9.97
C GLN A 84 -11.36 -26.11 11.28
N LEU A 85 -11.35 -24.77 11.24
CA LEU A 85 -11.31 -23.95 12.44
C LEU A 85 -12.58 -24.10 13.28
N LYS A 86 -13.75 -24.17 12.64
CA LYS A 86 -15.03 -24.37 13.31
C LYS A 86 -15.08 -25.73 14.03
N SER A 87 -14.64 -26.81 13.38
CA SER A 87 -14.56 -28.13 14.01
C SER A 87 -13.55 -28.17 15.15
N ALA A 88 -12.36 -27.58 14.98
CA ALA A 88 -11.36 -27.48 16.04
C ALA A 88 -11.84 -26.66 17.25
N LYS A 89 -12.61 -25.58 17.01
CA LYS A 89 -13.22 -24.76 18.07
C LYS A 89 -14.28 -25.56 18.84
N ALA A 90 -15.10 -26.34 18.14
CA ALA A 90 -16.11 -27.20 18.76
C ALA A 90 -15.44 -28.30 19.61
N ALA A 91 -14.43 -28.98 19.07
CA ALA A 91 -13.68 -30.01 19.80
C ALA A 91 -13.03 -29.46 21.09
N HIS A 92 -12.45 -28.26 21.04
CA HIS A 92 -11.93 -27.60 22.24
C HIS A 92 -13.04 -27.30 23.25
N LYS A 93 -14.20 -26.81 22.81
CA LYS A 93 -15.31 -26.50 23.72
C LYS A 93 -15.85 -27.76 24.41
N THR A 94 -15.76 -28.92 23.78
CA THR A 94 -16.21 -30.18 24.39
C THR A 94 -15.15 -30.78 25.32
N SER A 95 -13.90 -30.87 24.90
CA SER A 95 -12.87 -31.63 25.63
C SER A 95 -12.08 -30.79 26.66
N HIS A 96 -12.03 -29.46 26.51
CA HIS A 96 -11.28 -28.54 27.39
C HIS A 96 -9.79 -28.89 27.63
N ASP A 97 -9.19 -29.75 26.80
CA ASP A 97 -7.82 -30.23 26.90
C ASP A 97 -6.81 -29.28 26.24
N ASP A 98 -5.55 -29.34 26.70
CA ASP A 98 -4.48 -28.49 26.17
C ASP A 98 -4.09 -28.82 24.72
N LYS A 99 -4.31 -30.06 24.27
CA LYS A 99 -4.00 -30.49 22.91
C LYS A 99 -5.00 -29.88 21.92
N SER A 100 -6.30 -29.92 22.21
CA SER A 100 -7.32 -29.24 21.38
C SER A 100 -7.17 -27.72 21.40
N ARG A 101 -6.77 -27.14 22.53
CA ARG A 101 -6.46 -25.69 22.62
C ARG A 101 -5.33 -25.27 21.70
N LYS A 102 -4.22 -26.02 21.69
CA LYS A 102 -3.10 -25.78 20.78
C LYS A 102 -3.54 -25.95 19.32
N ALA A 103 -4.28 -27.00 18.99
CA ALA A 103 -4.79 -27.24 17.63
C ALA A 103 -5.69 -26.11 17.13
N TRP A 104 -6.62 -25.62 17.95
CA TRP A 104 -7.48 -24.48 17.62
C TRP A 104 -6.68 -23.20 17.36
N LYS A 105 -5.70 -22.88 18.22
CA LYS A 105 -4.82 -21.71 18.04
C LYS A 105 -4.02 -21.78 16.74
N VAL A 106 -3.49 -22.95 16.38
CA VAL A 106 -2.76 -23.15 15.12
C VAL A 106 -3.66 -22.93 13.91
N LYS A 107 -4.85 -23.54 13.90
CA LYS A 107 -5.82 -23.36 12.80
C LYS A 107 -6.31 -21.92 12.69
N ARG A 108 -6.49 -21.21 13.81
CA ARG A 108 -6.85 -19.79 13.83
C ARG A 108 -5.77 -18.94 13.16
N LYS A 109 -4.50 -19.14 13.52
CA LYS A 109 -3.36 -18.43 12.89
C LYS A 109 -3.26 -18.75 11.39
N ALA A 110 -3.55 -20.00 10.99
CA ALA A 110 -3.56 -20.38 9.58
C ALA A 110 -4.65 -19.64 8.78
N VAL A 111 -5.86 -19.53 9.33
CA VAL A 111 -6.95 -18.76 8.71
C VAL A 111 -6.56 -17.29 8.56
N GLN A 112 -6.02 -16.66 9.61
CA GLN A 112 -5.58 -15.25 9.56
C GLN A 112 -4.56 -15.00 8.44
N ARG A 113 -3.56 -15.88 8.29
CA ARG A 113 -2.56 -15.76 7.21
C ARG A 113 -3.18 -15.86 5.82
N ILE A 114 -4.16 -16.75 5.62
CA ILE A 114 -4.84 -16.90 4.34
C ILE A 114 -5.70 -15.67 4.05
N GLU A 115 -6.37 -15.11 5.06
CA GLU A 115 -7.16 -13.88 4.94
C GLU A 115 -6.28 -12.69 4.54
N GLU A 116 -5.12 -12.51 5.17
CA GLU A 116 -4.15 -11.47 4.81
C GLU A 116 -3.65 -11.62 3.36
N GLN A 117 -3.34 -12.85 2.94
CA GLN A 117 -2.92 -13.12 1.55
C GLN A 117 -4.03 -12.83 0.54
N LEU A 118 -5.27 -13.22 0.85
CA LEU A 118 -6.43 -12.97 0.01
C LEU A 118 -6.69 -11.46 -0.12
N MET A 119 -6.64 -10.73 0.99
CA MET A 119 -6.81 -9.27 1.01
C MET A 119 -5.76 -8.58 0.12
N LYS A 120 -4.49 -9.03 0.18
CA LYS A 120 -3.44 -8.49 -0.68
C LYS A 120 -3.72 -8.71 -2.18
N LEU A 121 -4.21 -9.90 -2.56
CA LEU A 121 -4.57 -10.19 -3.95
C LEU A 121 -5.77 -9.37 -4.42
N GLN A 122 -6.79 -9.21 -3.58
CA GLN A 122 -7.97 -8.39 -3.87
C GLN A 122 -7.59 -6.93 -4.08
N VAL A 123 -6.80 -6.37 -3.15
CA VAL A 123 -6.28 -4.99 -3.28
C VAL A 123 -5.49 -4.83 -4.58
N GLN A 124 -4.64 -5.80 -4.94
CA GLN A 124 -3.88 -5.76 -6.18
C GLN A 124 -4.77 -5.82 -7.43
N ALA A 125 -5.87 -6.56 -7.39
CA ALA A 125 -6.83 -6.62 -8.49
C ALA A 125 -7.55 -5.29 -8.67
N THR A 126 -8.04 -4.71 -7.58
CA THR A 126 -8.69 -3.39 -7.58
C THR A 126 -7.74 -2.31 -8.10
N ASP A 127 -6.51 -2.26 -7.60
CA ASP A 127 -5.51 -1.29 -8.03
C ASP A 127 -5.19 -1.38 -9.53
N ARG A 128 -5.12 -2.60 -10.07
CA ARG A 128 -4.88 -2.81 -11.51
C ARG A 128 -6.05 -2.35 -12.37
N GLU A 129 -7.27 -2.64 -11.94
CA GLU A 129 -8.48 -2.26 -12.68
C GLU A 129 -8.67 -0.74 -12.68
N GLU A 130 -8.57 -0.10 -11.51
CA GLU A 130 -8.70 1.35 -11.38
C GLU A 130 -7.65 2.12 -12.21
N ASN A 131 -6.44 1.54 -12.34
CA ASN A 131 -5.31 2.15 -13.07
C ASN A 131 -5.16 1.65 -14.51
N LYS A 132 -6.14 0.95 -15.08
CA LYS A 132 -6.07 0.42 -16.46
C LYS A 132 -5.64 1.46 -17.49
N GLN A 133 -6.22 2.66 -17.41
CA GLN A 133 -6.02 3.76 -18.37
C GLN A 133 -5.21 4.94 -17.81
N ILE A 134 -4.66 4.83 -16.60
CA ILE A 134 -3.99 5.96 -15.93
C ILE A 134 -2.51 5.65 -15.68
N ALA A 135 -1.63 6.60 -16.00
CA ALA A 135 -0.19 6.50 -15.77
C ALA A 135 0.20 7.23 -14.46
N LEU A 136 0.39 6.46 -13.40
CA LEU A 136 0.71 6.98 -12.06
C LEU A 136 2.17 7.44 -11.88
N GLY A 137 3.08 6.98 -12.74
CA GLY A 137 4.52 7.24 -12.58
C GLY A 137 4.92 8.69 -12.83
N THR A 138 4.29 9.34 -13.80
CA THR A 138 4.60 10.72 -14.19
C THR A 138 4.15 11.74 -13.14
N SER A 139 2.94 11.58 -12.56
CA SER A 139 2.47 12.42 -11.46
C SER A 139 3.38 12.28 -10.26
N LYS A 140 3.69 11.03 -9.89
CA LYS A 140 4.46 10.69 -8.70
C LYS A 140 5.87 11.25 -8.67
N LEU A 141 6.58 11.24 -9.80
CA LEU A 141 7.98 11.66 -9.86
C LEU A 141 8.15 13.17 -10.08
N ASN A 142 7.22 13.82 -10.79
CA ASN A 142 7.45 15.17 -11.30
C ASN A 142 6.56 16.26 -10.65
N TYR A 143 5.42 15.87 -10.07
CA TYR A 143 4.38 16.82 -9.65
C TYR A 143 3.96 16.69 -8.19
N LEU A 144 4.41 15.66 -7.48
CA LEU A 144 4.14 15.46 -6.05
C LEU A 144 5.34 15.89 -5.21
N ASP A 145 5.07 16.63 -4.13
CA ASP A 145 6.04 16.84 -3.07
C ASP A 145 6.23 15.53 -2.26
N PRO A 146 7.43 14.91 -2.27
CA PRO A 146 7.67 13.64 -1.59
C PRO A 146 7.48 13.73 -0.08
N ARG A 147 7.59 14.92 0.52
CA ARG A 147 7.39 15.13 1.96
C ARG A 147 5.96 14.84 2.39
N ILE A 148 4.98 15.06 1.50
CA ILE A 148 3.57 14.72 1.77
C ILE A 148 3.43 13.20 1.94
N SER A 149 4.05 12.43 1.04
CA SER A 149 4.03 10.97 1.11
C SER A 149 4.81 10.42 2.30
N VAL A 150 5.94 11.04 2.65
CA VAL A 150 6.73 10.68 3.84
C VAL A 150 5.96 10.99 5.12
N ALA A 151 5.36 12.17 5.24
CA ALA A 151 4.58 12.57 6.41
C ALA A 151 3.36 11.66 6.61
N TRP A 152 2.78 11.15 5.52
CA TRP A 152 1.63 10.26 5.58
C TRP A 152 1.98 8.82 5.98
N TYR A 153 3.20 8.34 5.68
CA TYR A 153 3.65 7.00 6.06
C TYR A 153 4.44 7.05 7.37
N GLU A 154 3.73 6.95 8.51
CA GLU A 154 4.29 7.20 9.84
C GLU A 154 5.51 6.32 10.23
N PRO A 155 5.67 5.07 9.73
CA PRO A 155 6.96 4.38 9.81
C PRO A 155 7.70 4.42 8.47
N ALA A 156 8.85 5.11 8.44
CA ALA A 156 9.77 5.17 7.30
C ALA A 156 10.16 3.79 6.72
N ALA A 157 10.08 2.73 7.54
CA ALA A 157 10.36 1.35 7.13
C ALA A 157 9.49 0.83 5.97
N HIS A 158 8.30 1.39 5.78
CA HIS A 158 7.35 0.93 4.75
C HIS A 158 7.30 1.84 3.52
N LEU A 159 8.13 2.88 3.46
CA LEU A 159 8.19 3.79 2.33
C LEU A 159 8.50 3.02 1.02
N HIS A 160 9.15 1.85 1.11
CA HIS A 160 9.52 0.97 -0.02
C HIS A 160 8.32 0.36 -0.72
N LEU A 161 7.17 0.33 -0.05
CA LEU A 161 5.90 -0.08 -0.65
C LEU A 161 5.32 1.00 -1.54
N LEU A 162 5.70 2.26 -1.32
CA LEU A 162 5.30 3.38 -2.15
C LEU A 162 6.36 3.69 -3.20
N PHE A 163 7.63 3.80 -2.85
CA PHE A 163 8.67 4.27 -3.76
C PHE A 163 9.63 3.14 -4.13
N ASP A 164 10.01 3.06 -5.41
CA ASP A 164 11.07 2.16 -5.91
C ASP A 164 12.44 2.62 -5.35
N HIS A 165 13.41 1.72 -5.19
CA HIS A 165 14.76 2.02 -4.67
C HIS A 165 15.44 3.17 -5.43
N ARG A 166 15.15 3.30 -6.74
CA ARG A 166 15.64 4.39 -7.59
C ARG A 166 15.07 5.78 -7.22
N CYS A 167 13.95 5.83 -6.52
CA CYS A 167 13.29 7.07 -6.09
C CYS A 167 13.83 7.59 -4.73
N TYR A 168 14.56 6.76 -3.97
CA TYR A 168 15.10 7.15 -2.66
C TYR A 168 16.22 8.17 -2.73
N GLY A 169 16.97 8.19 -3.84
CA GLY A 169 18.05 9.17 -4.04
C GLY A 169 17.56 10.62 -4.01
N TYR A 170 16.28 10.87 -4.29
CA TYR A 170 15.65 12.20 -4.23
C TYR A 170 15.04 12.52 -2.85
N CYS A 171 14.92 11.54 -1.96
CA CYS A 171 14.29 11.68 -0.63
C CYS A 171 15.31 11.79 0.52
N SER A 172 16.59 12.01 0.20
CA SER A 172 17.68 12.13 1.19
C SER A 172 17.81 13.53 1.79
N ILE A 173 16.90 14.46 1.49
CA ILE A 173 16.92 15.81 2.07
C ILE A 173 16.21 15.77 3.43
N GLY A 174 16.98 15.54 4.49
CA GLY A 174 16.51 15.77 5.87
C GLY A 174 16.58 14.57 6.81
N ARG A 175 17.73 13.90 6.93
CA ARG A 175 18.09 13.33 8.25
C ARG A 175 18.69 14.48 9.09
N PRO A 176 18.16 14.79 10.29
CA PRO A 176 18.95 15.51 11.27
C PRO A 176 20.12 14.59 11.65
N SER A 177 21.36 15.07 11.48
CA SER A 177 22.54 14.39 11.98
C SER A 177 22.47 14.34 13.50
N LEU A 178 22.02 13.22 14.06
CA LEU A 178 22.16 12.94 15.48
C LEU A 178 23.65 12.67 15.75
N GLY A 179 24.29 13.65 16.39
CA GLY A 179 25.39 13.51 17.36
C GLY A 179 26.57 12.61 16.99
N GLY A 180 27.68 13.25 16.60
CA GLY A 180 29.01 12.68 16.73
C GLY A 180 29.93 13.72 17.36
N THR A 181 30.21 13.58 18.64
CA THR A 181 31.22 14.34 19.38
C THR A 181 32.60 14.06 18.77
N GLY A 182 33.13 15.02 18.00
CA GLY A 182 34.50 14.99 17.49
C GLY A 182 35.27 16.16 18.10
N ALA A 183 36.08 15.85 19.12
CA ALA A 183 37.04 16.77 19.71
C ALA A 183 38.02 17.27 18.63
N ALA A 184 38.23 18.59 18.59
CA ALA A 184 39.28 19.21 17.81
C ALA A 184 40.63 19.06 18.52
N PRO A 185 41.72 18.80 17.81
CA PRO A 185 43.04 19.22 18.25
C PRO A 185 43.47 20.46 17.46
N LEU A 186 43.81 21.52 18.21
CA LEU A 186 44.79 22.55 17.83
C LEU A 186 46.14 21.87 17.54
N PRO A 187 47.03 22.42 16.69
CA PRO A 187 47.40 23.83 16.58
C PRO A 187 47.14 24.50 15.22
#